data_AF-A0A357ZZM0-F1
#
_entry.id   AF-A0A357ZZM0-F1
#
_cell.length_a   1.000
_cell.length_b   1.000
_cell.length_c   1.000
_cell.angle_alpha   90.00
_cell.angle_beta   90.00
_cell.angle_gamma   90.00
#
_symmetry.space_group_name_H-M   'P 1'
#
loop_
_entity.id
_entity.type
_entity.pdbx_description
1 polymer ?
#
loop_
_entity_poly.entity_id
_entity_poly.type
_entity_poly.pdbx_seq_one_letter_code
_entity_poly.pdbx_strand_id
1 'polypeptide(L)' 'AAYNTETQPTIDFYAASGLLVKVDGIGSPDEVFARLLSAIDARLPK' A
#
# COMPACT_ATOMS: atom_id res chain seq x y z
N ALA A 1 18.71 -7.21 1.57
CA ALA A 1 18.89 -7.09 0.11
C ALA A 1 17.84 -7.93 -0.64
N ALA A 2 17.69 -9.23 -0.36
CA ALA A 2 16.72 -10.12 -1.03
C ALA A 2 15.26 -9.65 -0.99
N TYR A 3 14.77 -9.13 0.16
CA TYR A 3 13.37 -8.67 0.30
C TYR A 3 12.96 -7.62 -0.76
N ASN A 4 13.83 -6.65 -1.06
CA ASN A 4 13.52 -5.65 -2.09
C ASN A 4 13.55 -6.26 -3.49
N THR A 5 14.51 -7.14 -3.79
CA THR A 5 14.62 -7.80 -5.10
C THR A 5 13.43 -8.72 -5.39
N GLU A 6 12.90 -9.38 -4.37
CA GLU A 6 11.78 -10.32 -4.51
C GLU A 6 10.41 -9.63 -4.52
N THR A 7 10.28 -8.49 -3.83
CA THR A 7 9.00 -7.74 -3.78
C THR A 7 8.85 -6.73 -4.92
N GLN A 8 9.96 -6.25 -5.51
CA GLN A 8 9.93 -5.27 -6.59
C GLN A 8 9.08 -5.72 -7.79
N PRO A 9 9.17 -6.97 -8.30
CA PRO A 9 8.32 -7.42 -9.41
C PRO A 9 6.82 -7.35 -9.09
N THR A 10 6.44 -7.68 -7.85
CA THR A 10 5.04 -7.60 -7.41
C THR A 10 4.57 -6.15 -7.31
N ILE A 11 5.42 -5.25 -6.79
CA ILE A 11 5.14 -3.80 -6.74
C ILE A 11 4.95 -3.25 -8.15
N ASP A 12 5.86 -3.59 -9.06
CA ASP A 12 5.83 -3.10 -10.45
C ASP A 12 4.56 -3.56 -11.18
N PHE A 13 4.14 -4.82 -10.98
CA PHE A 13 2.90 -5.35 -11.55
C PHE A 13 1.65 -4.58 -11.07
N TYR A 14 1.54 -4.32 -9.77
CA TYR A 14 0.40 -3.56 -9.23
C TYR A 14 0.45 -2.06 -9.58
N ALA A 15 1.65 -1.50 -9.75
CA ALA A 15 1.82 -0.13 -10.22
C ALA A 15 1.34 0.01 -11.68
N ALA A 16 1.77 -0.90 -12.56
CA ALA A 16 1.39 -0.91 -13.96
C ALA A 16 -0.12 -1.09 -14.19
N SER A 17 -0.81 -1.79 -13.27
CA SER A 17 -2.27 -1.99 -13.32
C SER A 17 -3.08 -0.88 -12.64
N GLY A 18 -2.44 0.15 -12.07
CA GLY A 18 -3.13 1.22 -11.33
C GLY A 18 -3.76 0.77 -10.00
N LEU A 19 -3.44 -0.45 -9.55
CA LEU A 19 -3.97 -1.06 -8.34
C LEU A 19 -3.10 -0.79 -7.10
N LEU A 20 -1.86 -0.34 -7.28
CA LEU A 20 -0.96 -0.04 -6.18
C LEU A 20 -1.41 1.22 -5.40
N VAL A 21 -1.52 1.09 -4.08
CA VAL A 21 -1.65 2.20 -3.14
C VAL A 21 -0.51 2.10 -2.14
N LYS A 22 0.27 3.18 -1.98
CA LYS A 22 1.33 3.26 -0.97
C LYS A 22 0.77 3.92 0.30
N VAL A 23 1.02 3.30 1.44
CA VAL A 23 0.63 3.82 2.77
C VAL A 23 1.89 3.92 3.63
N ASP A 24 2.04 5.03 4.35
CA ASP A 24 3.15 5.24 5.29
C ASP A 24 2.94 4.39 6.55
N GLY A 25 3.87 3.47 6.80
CA GLY A 25 3.87 2.55 7.94
C GLY A 25 4.60 3.08 9.19
N ILE A 26 5.08 4.33 9.21
CA ILE A 26 5.76 4.91 10.37
C ILE A 26 4.74 5.49 11.35
N GLY A 27 4.73 4.99 12.59
CA GLY A 27 3.87 5.48 13.68
C GLY A 27 3.43 4.35 14.62
N SER A 28 2.48 4.67 15.49
CA SER A 28 1.76 3.68 16.30
C SER A 28 0.84 2.81 15.41
N PRO A 29 0.48 1.60 15.87
CA PRO A 29 -0.45 0.73 15.14
C PRO A 29 -1.79 1.42 14.80
N ASP A 30 -2.34 2.22 15.71
CA ASP A 30 -3.62 2.92 15.50
C ASP A 30 -3.50 4.00 14.40
N GLU A 31 -2.38 4.72 14.34
CA GLU A 31 -2.12 5.70 13.28
C GLU A 31 -1.99 5.03 11.92
N VAL A 32 -1.27 3.90 11.85
CA VAL A 32 -1.11 3.12 10.61
C VAL A 32 -2.45 2.53 10.18
N PHE A 33 -3.24 2.01 11.13
CA PHE A 33 -4.57 1.46 10.87
C PHE A 33 -5.53 2.52 10.32
N ALA A 34 -5.54 3.73 10.89
CA ALA A 34 -6.35 4.83 10.39
C ALA A 34 -5.98 5.22 8.95
N ARG A 35 -4.68 5.23 8.61
CA ARG A 35 -4.20 5.49 7.23
C ARG A 35 -4.63 4.40 6.26
N LEU A 36 -4.59 3.13 6.68
CA LEU A 36 -5.06 1.99 5.88
C LEU A 36 -6.55 2.10 5.56
N LEU A 37 -7.39 2.40 6.57
CA LEU A 37 -8.83 2.59 6.37
C LEU A 37 -9.10 3.72 5.36
N SER A 38 -8.46 4.88 5.55
CA SER A 38 -8.61 6.01 4.63
C SER A 38 -8.19 5.66 3.18
N ALA A 39 -7.16 4.83 3.00
CA ALA A 39 -6.70 4.40 1.69
C ALA A 39 -7.68 3.44 1.00
N ILE A 40 -8.32 2.56 1.79
CA ILE A 40 -9.35 1.61 1.31
C ILE A 40 -10.63 2.37 0.94
N ASP A 41 -11.12 3.24 1.82
CA ASP A 41 -12.35 4.01 1.61
C ASP A 41 -12.27 4.87 0.33
N ALA A 42 -11.11 5.46 0.04
CA ALA A 42 -10.87 6.23 -1.17
C ALA A 42 -10.95 5.41 -2.47
N ARG A 43 -10.87 4.07 -2.39
CA ARG A 43 -10.97 3.14 -3.53
C ARG A 43 -12.35 2.51 -3.68
N LEU A 44 -13.22 2.62 -2.67
CA LEU A 44 -14.57 2.07 -2.73
C LEU A 44 -15.50 3.01 -3.53
N PRO A 45 -16.37 2.46 -4.39
CA PRO A 45 -17.42 3.26 -5.04
C PRO A 45 -18.37 3.84 -3.98
N LYS A 46 -18.90 5.05 -4.26
CA LYS A 46 -19.92 5.70 -3.44
C LYS A 46 -21.29 5.04 -3.60
#